data_AF-A0A060X1I2-F1
#
_entry.id   AF-A0A060X1I2-F1
#
_cell.length_a   1.000
_cell.length_b   1.000
_cell.length_c   1.000
_cell.angle_alpha   90.00
_cell.angle_beta   90.00
_cell.angle_gamma   90.00
#
_symmetry.space_group_name_H-M   'P 1'
#
loop_
_entity.id
_entity.type
_entity.pdbx_description
1 polymer ?
#
loop_
_entity_poly.entity_id
_entity_poly.type
_entity_poly.pdbx_seq_one_letter_code
_entity_poly.pdbx_strand_id
1 'polypeptide(L)'
;MKDRLGELTESRTQAEEDVRVTVDSDGFMEGFFRRVEEVRGLIDKISSEVEEVRKNHSMILSAPNTDEKMKDELDRLTNEIKSDANSVRVKLKSMEQSLPKDDVSNRASADFRIQKTQHTVLSRKFVEVMSQYNKTQVSFRERSKGRIQRQLEITGRVTSNEELEDMLESGNPSIFTSDIISDSQVTRQALNEIVSRHQDIIRLESSIKELHTMFMDMAMLVENQGDMVNNIENNVSNAAEYIGRAKEETKKAVRYQKKSRRKLFWLAICVALALLIVIIIATIFD
;
A
#
# COMPACT_ATOMS: atom_id res chain seq x y z
N MET A 1 26.09 16.30 -5.54
CA MET A 1 25.73 17.47 -4.72
C MET A 1 26.84 17.62 -3.69
N LYS A 2 27.62 18.72 -3.71
CA LYS A 2 28.74 18.89 -2.76
C LYS A 2 28.17 19.14 -1.37
N ASP A 3 28.69 18.43 -0.38
CA ASP A 3 28.33 18.60 1.03
C ASP A 3 28.74 20.00 1.50
N ARG A 4 27.76 20.77 1.98
CA ARG A 4 27.92 22.14 2.48
C ARG A 4 27.53 22.25 3.96
N LEU A 5 27.38 21.12 4.66
CA LEU A 5 27.06 21.13 6.09
C LEU A 5 28.10 21.91 6.91
N GLY A 6 29.38 21.81 6.55
CA GLY A 6 30.48 22.49 7.24
C GLY A 6 30.33 24.01 7.28
N GLU A 7 29.84 24.62 6.20
CA GLU A 7 29.66 26.08 6.09
C GLU A 7 28.52 26.59 7.00
N LEU A 8 27.54 25.74 7.31
CA LEU A 8 26.40 26.08 8.18
C LEU A 8 26.77 26.01 9.66
N THR A 9 27.70 25.14 10.04
CA THR A 9 28.20 25.04 11.42
C THR A 9 29.07 26.22 11.83
N GLU A 10 29.86 26.78 10.91
CA GLU A 10 30.71 27.96 11.21
C GLU A 10 29.91 29.25 11.39
N SER A 11 28.73 29.36 10.77
CA SER A 11 27.84 30.52 10.95
C SER A 11 26.98 30.46 12.21
N ARG A 12 26.93 29.32 12.92
CA ARG A 12 26.04 29.10 14.07
C ARG A 12 26.56 29.69 15.38
N THR A 13 27.86 29.96 15.49
CA THR A 13 28.51 30.45 16.72
C THR A 13 28.17 31.90 17.10
N GLN A 14 27.32 32.63 16.36
CA GLN A 14 26.96 34.02 16.66
C GLN A 14 25.48 34.29 16.96
N ALA A 15 24.61 33.28 17.02
CA ALA A 15 23.18 33.51 17.29
C ALA A 15 22.57 32.37 18.13
N GLU A 16 23.04 32.19 19.36
CA GLU A 16 22.32 31.41 20.37
C GLU A 16 21.49 32.36 21.24
N GLU A 17 20.31 32.73 20.74
CA GLU A 17 19.19 33.15 21.60
C GLU A 17 18.22 31.95 21.63
N ASP A 18 18.07 31.38 22.83
CA ASP A 18 17.43 30.11 23.16
C ASP A 18 15.96 30.05 22.71
N VAL A 19 15.72 29.59 21.47
CA VAL A 19 14.41 29.10 21.05
C VAL A 19 14.36 27.61 21.37
N ARG A 20 13.97 27.32 22.61
CA ARG A 20 13.70 25.97 23.08
C ARG A 20 12.45 25.44 22.36
N VAL A 21 12.64 24.82 21.19
CA VAL A 21 11.61 24.03 20.53
C VAL A 21 11.34 22.84 21.44
N THR A 22 10.18 22.83 22.10
CA THR A 22 9.66 21.65 22.77
C THR A 22 9.38 20.61 21.70
N VAL A 23 10.36 19.73 21.46
CA VAL A 23 10.15 18.51 20.70
C VAL A 23 9.28 17.63 21.58
N ASP A 24 7.98 17.63 21.31
CA ASP A 24 7.05 16.68 21.92
C ASP A 24 7.59 15.27 21.62
N SER A 25 7.70 14.44 22.66
CA SER A 25 8.40 13.14 22.61
C SER A 25 7.60 12.05 21.89
N ASP A 26 6.42 12.36 21.38
CA ASP A 26 5.65 11.48 20.51
C ASP A 26 6.10 11.76 19.06
N GLY A 27 6.76 10.79 18.42
CA GLY A 27 7.33 10.98 17.09
C GLY A 27 6.26 11.43 16.10
N PHE A 28 6.57 12.41 15.25
CA PHE A 28 5.66 12.88 14.20
C PHE A 28 5.07 11.69 13.42
N MET A 29 3.74 11.54 13.48
CA MET A 29 3.01 10.45 12.83
C MET A 29 3.41 9.02 13.24
N GLU A 30 4.05 8.80 14.39
CA GLU A 30 4.57 7.47 14.77
C GLU A 30 3.49 6.37 14.75
N GLY A 31 2.30 6.66 15.29
CA GLY A 31 1.16 5.74 15.23
C GLY A 31 0.65 5.45 13.81
N PHE A 32 0.78 6.41 12.89
CA PHE A 32 0.46 6.21 11.48
C PHE A 32 1.52 5.34 10.79
N PHE A 33 2.81 5.65 10.96
CA PHE A 33 3.90 4.90 10.36
C PHE A 33 3.97 3.45 10.84
N ARG A 34 3.65 3.19 12.11
CA ARG A 34 3.50 1.83 12.62
C ARG A 34 2.40 1.05 11.89
N ARG A 35 1.23 1.66 11.65
CA ARG A 35 0.15 1.04 10.86
C ARG A 35 0.58 0.78 9.41
N VAL A 36 1.30 1.73 8.79
CA VAL A 36 1.87 1.58 7.45
C VAL A 36 2.82 0.39 7.38
N GLU A 37 3.73 0.26 8.35
CA GLU A 37 4.72 -0.82 8.38
C GLU A 37 4.07 -2.19 8.64
N GLU A 38 3.05 -2.25 9.51
CA GLU A 38 2.26 -3.47 9.70
C GLU A 38 1.59 -3.92 8.40
N VAL A 39 0.93 -3.00 7.68
CA VAL A 39 0.27 -3.31 6.41
C VAL A 39 1.29 -3.74 5.36
N ARG A 40 2.43 -3.04 5.27
CA ARG A 40 3.51 -3.39 4.37
C ARG A 40 4.06 -4.78 4.66
N GLY A 41 4.31 -5.10 5.93
CA GLY A 41 4.80 -6.42 6.34
C GLY A 41 3.84 -7.55 5.98
N LEU A 42 2.53 -7.33 6.14
CA LEU A 42 1.52 -8.30 5.69
C LEU A 42 1.52 -8.48 4.17
N ILE A 43 1.63 -7.39 3.39
CA ILE A 43 1.70 -7.47 1.92
C ILE A 43 2.96 -8.24 1.49
N ASP A 44 4.10 -7.98 2.12
CA ASP A 44 5.36 -8.68 1.85
C ASP A 44 5.27 -10.17 2.24
N LYS A 45 4.59 -10.49 3.34
CA LYS A 45 4.30 -11.88 3.74
C LYS A 45 3.44 -12.61 2.70
N ILE A 46 2.32 -12.01 2.27
CA ILE A 46 1.47 -12.57 1.21
C ILE A 46 2.30 -12.77 -0.05
N SER A 47 3.14 -11.80 -0.44
CA SER A 47 4.00 -11.94 -1.62
C SER A 47 4.93 -13.15 -1.53
N SER A 48 5.47 -13.46 -0.35
CA SER A 48 6.29 -14.66 -0.13
C SER A 48 5.46 -15.94 -0.24
N GLU A 49 4.27 -15.97 0.36
CA GLU A 49 3.36 -17.12 0.31
C GLU A 49 2.90 -17.41 -1.13
N VAL A 50 2.66 -16.38 -1.94
CA VAL A 50 2.32 -16.51 -3.37
C VAL A 50 3.45 -17.21 -4.14
N GLU A 51 4.70 -16.87 -3.84
CA GLU A 51 5.86 -17.52 -4.46
C GLU A 51 6.00 -18.99 -4.03
N GLU A 52 5.68 -19.31 -2.77
CA GLU A 52 5.62 -20.69 -2.28
C GLU A 52 4.51 -21.50 -2.95
N VAL A 53 3.31 -20.91 -3.10
CA VAL A 53 2.20 -21.51 -3.85
C VAL A 53 2.62 -21.81 -5.29
N ARG A 54 3.27 -20.86 -5.97
CA ARG A 54 3.80 -21.05 -7.33
C ARG A 54 4.78 -22.22 -7.41
N LYS A 55 5.66 -22.35 -6.41
CA LYS A 55 6.64 -23.45 -6.31
C LYS A 55 5.94 -24.79 -6.10
N ASN A 56 4.97 -24.86 -5.18
CA ASN A 56 4.20 -26.07 -4.89
C ASN A 56 3.37 -26.52 -6.09
N HIS A 57 2.70 -25.58 -6.77
CA HIS A 57 2.02 -25.84 -8.05
C HIS A 57 2.96 -26.43 -9.11
N SER A 58 4.17 -25.90 -9.23
CA SER A 58 5.16 -26.44 -10.16
C SER A 58 5.58 -27.86 -9.80
N MET A 59 5.79 -28.16 -8.51
CA MET A 59 6.14 -29.51 -8.05
C MET A 59 5.01 -30.50 -8.31
N ILE A 60 3.79 -30.11 -7.98
CA ILE A 60 2.57 -30.89 -8.19
C ILE A 60 2.38 -31.27 -9.66
N LEU A 61 2.65 -30.35 -10.61
CA LEU A 61 2.55 -30.61 -12.05
C LEU A 61 3.70 -31.45 -12.62
N SER A 62 4.79 -31.61 -11.86
CA SER A 62 5.99 -32.37 -12.27
C SER A 62 5.94 -33.85 -11.86
N ALA A 63 5.17 -34.18 -10.82
CA ALA A 63 5.01 -35.55 -10.34
C ALA A 63 3.66 -36.15 -10.78
N PRO A 64 3.62 -37.41 -11.28
CA PRO A 64 2.37 -38.10 -11.61
C PRO A 64 1.49 -38.34 -10.37
N ASN A 65 2.13 -38.65 -9.24
CA ASN A 65 1.48 -38.80 -7.95
C ASN A 65 1.88 -37.64 -7.05
N THR A 66 0.90 -36.82 -6.67
CA THR A 66 1.09 -35.72 -5.72
C THR A 66 1.27 -36.28 -4.31
N ASP A 67 2.30 -35.81 -3.61
CA ASP A 67 2.45 -36.04 -2.17
C ASP A 67 1.29 -35.33 -1.44
N GLU A 68 0.57 -36.07 -0.60
CA GLU A 68 -0.54 -35.55 0.21
C GLU A 68 -0.09 -34.35 1.05
N LYS A 69 1.17 -34.37 1.52
CA LYS A 69 1.79 -33.25 2.24
C LYS A 69 1.86 -31.96 1.43
N MET A 70 2.07 -32.04 0.12
CA MET A 70 2.11 -30.85 -0.75
C MET A 70 0.72 -30.25 -0.94
N LYS A 71 -0.32 -31.09 -0.93
CA LYS A 71 -1.71 -30.63 -0.99
C LYS A 71 -2.11 -29.95 0.32
N ASP A 72 -1.78 -30.55 1.45
CA ASP A 72 -2.02 -29.96 2.77
C ASP A 72 -1.30 -28.61 2.92
N GLU A 73 -0.07 -28.51 2.42
CA GLU A 73 0.70 -27.26 2.44
C GLU A 73 0.07 -26.19 1.54
N LEU A 74 -0.45 -26.55 0.37
CA LEU A 74 -1.19 -25.61 -0.48
C LEU A 74 -2.48 -25.12 0.19
N ASP A 75 -3.22 -26.01 0.84
CA ASP A 75 -4.45 -25.65 1.55
C ASP A 75 -4.12 -24.74 2.75
N ARG A 76 -3.00 -24.98 3.46
CA ARG A 76 -2.48 -24.08 4.50
C ARG A 76 -2.14 -22.70 3.95
N LEU A 77 -1.30 -22.62 2.91
CA LEU A 77 -0.89 -21.36 2.29
C LEU A 77 -2.09 -20.56 1.75
N THR A 78 -3.06 -21.25 1.16
CA THR A 78 -4.29 -20.62 0.65
C THR A 78 -5.08 -19.96 1.78
N ASN A 79 -5.21 -20.63 2.93
CA ASN A 79 -5.90 -20.09 4.09
C ASN A 79 -5.13 -18.92 4.74
N GLU A 80 -3.80 -18.98 4.76
CA GLU A 80 -2.94 -17.91 5.26
C GLU A 80 -3.04 -16.66 4.39
N ILE A 81 -2.89 -16.81 3.07
CA ILE A 81 -3.07 -15.72 2.10
C ILE A 81 -4.44 -15.07 2.28
N LYS A 82 -5.50 -15.87 2.42
CA LYS A 82 -6.87 -15.37 2.62
C LYS A 82 -6.99 -14.55 3.91
N SER A 83 -6.47 -15.07 5.02
CA SER A 83 -6.49 -14.40 6.33
C SER A 83 -5.73 -13.07 6.28
N ASP A 84 -4.50 -13.10 5.77
CA ASP A 84 -3.62 -11.93 5.72
C ASP A 84 -4.17 -10.88 4.76
N ALA A 85 -4.68 -11.29 3.60
CA ALA A 85 -5.29 -10.39 2.64
C ALA A 85 -6.55 -9.72 3.22
N ASN A 86 -7.35 -10.44 4.03
CA ASN A 86 -8.48 -9.82 4.74
C ASN A 86 -8.02 -8.82 5.81
N SER A 87 -6.94 -9.13 6.53
CA SER A 87 -6.32 -8.22 7.51
C SER A 87 -5.82 -6.93 6.84
N VAL A 88 -5.12 -7.05 5.70
CA VAL A 88 -4.67 -5.91 4.88
C VAL A 88 -5.87 -5.08 4.42
N ARG A 89 -6.93 -5.72 3.90
CA ARG A 89 -8.15 -5.03 3.47
C ARG A 89 -8.76 -4.20 4.60
N VAL A 90 -8.94 -4.78 5.79
CA VAL A 90 -9.52 -4.08 6.95
C VAL A 90 -8.64 -2.91 7.40
N LYS A 91 -7.32 -3.12 7.46
CA LYS A 91 -6.36 -2.07 7.85
C LYS A 91 -6.33 -0.92 6.84
N LEU A 92 -6.30 -1.21 5.54
CA LEU A 92 -6.36 -0.19 4.49
C LEU A 92 -7.65 0.63 4.57
N LYS A 93 -8.81 -0.01 4.75
CA LYS A 93 -10.08 0.68 4.93
C LYS A 93 -10.11 1.56 6.18
N SER A 94 -9.53 1.08 7.28
CA SER A 94 -9.37 1.89 8.50
C SER A 94 -8.44 3.09 8.28
N MET A 95 -7.36 2.93 7.53
CA MET A 95 -6.46 4.02 7.16
C MET A 95 -7.20 5.07 6.34
N GLU A 96 -7.97 4.65 5.33
CA GLU A 96 -8.81 5.53 4.50
C GLU A 96 -9.80 6.33 5.34
N GLN A 97 -10.52 5.68 6.27
CA GLN A 97 -11.48 6.33 7.16
C GLN A 97 -10.82 7.30 8.14
N SER A 98 -9.55 7.07 8.49
CA SER A 98 -8.78 7.96 9.37
C SER A 98 -8.16 9.15 8.63
N LEU A 99 -8.24 9.21 7.30
CA LEU A 99 -7.77 10.37 6.54
C LEU A 99 -8.59 11.62 6.93
N PRO A 100 -7.94 12.77 7.15
CA PRO A 100 -8.65 14.04 7.32
C PRO A 100 -9.64 14.30 6.17
N LYS A 101 -10.75 14.98 6.46
CA LYS A 101 -11.71 15.37 5.41
C LYS A 101 -11.01 16.14 4.31
N ASP A 102 -11.39 15.87 3.07
CA ASP A 102 -10.76 16.40 1.86
C ASP A 102 -11.13 17.88 1.59
N ASP A 103 -10.84 18.74 2.56
CA ASP A 103 -11.03 20.19 2.52
C ASP A 103 -9.78 20.90 1.97
N VAL A 104 -9.95 22.07 1.36
CA VAL A 104 -8.87 22.88 0.77
C VAL A 104 -7.74 23.19 1.78
N SER A 105 -8.11 23.35 3.06
CA SER A 105 -7.17 23.51 4.19
C SER A 105 -6.30 22.28 4.44
N ASN A 106 -6.88 21.08 4.35
CA ASN A 106 -6.24 19.82 4.72
C ASN A 106 -5.36 19.27 3.59
N ARG A 107 -5.79 19.44 2.32
CA ARG A 107 -5.01 19.07 1.12
C ARG A 107 -3.61 19.63 1.09
N ALA A 108 -3.44 20.74 1.78
CA ALA A 108 -2.28 21.57 1.75
C ALA A 108 -1.34 21.29 2.96
N SER A 109 -1.81 20.51 3.94
CA SER A 109 -1.02 19.99 5.05
C SER A 109 -0.08 18.85 4.61
N ALA A 110 1.14 18.84 5.14
CA ALA A 110 2.10 17.77 4.87
C ALA A 110 1.63 16.41 5.42
N ASP A 111 0.95 16.42 6.57
CA ASP A 111 0.38 15.25 7.23
C ASP A 111 -0.63 14.52 6.33
N PHE A 112 -1.67 15.24 5.84
CA PHE A 112 -2.66 14.66 4.91
C PHE A 112 -2.02 14.08 3.66
N ARG A 113 -1.05 14.81 3.06
CA ARG A 113 -0.37 14.37 1.84
C ARG A 113 0.43 13.09 2.07
N ILE A 114 1.14 12.98 3.18
CA ILE A 114 1.88 11.77 3.54
C ILE A 114 0.91 10.61 3.75
N GLN A 115 -0.14 10.80 4.55
CA GLN A 115 -1.09 9.73 4.84
C GLN A 115 -1.80 9.22 3.57
N LYS A 116 -2.26 10.15 2.72
CA LYS A 116 -2.91 9.82 1.44
C LYS A 116 -1.98 9.10 0.48
N THR A 117 -0.73 9.57 0.36
CA THR A 117 0.28 8.93 -0.51
C THR A 117 0.59 7.51 -0.04
N GLN A 118 0.81 7.31 1.25
CA GLN A 118 1.11 6.00 1.82
C GLN A 118 -0.05 5.02 1.66
N HIS A 119 -1.28 5.46 1.94
CA HIS A 119 -2.48 4.66 1.67
C HIS A 119 -2.52 4.21 0.21
N THR A 120 -2.33 5.14 -0.74
CA THR A 120 -2.36 4.81 -2.17
C THR A 120 -1.26 3.85 -2.61
N VAL A 121 -0.04 4.04 -2.14
CA VAL A 121 1.08 3.14 -2.46
C VAL A 121 0.80 1.74 -1.94
N LEU A 122 0.34 1.61 -0.69
CA LEU A 122 0.02 0.31 -0.09
C LEU A 122 -1.16 -0.36 -0.80
N SER A 123 -2.24 0.38 -1.13
CA SER A 123 -3.36 -0.17 -1.91
C SER A 123 -2.89 -0.73 -3.24
N ARG A 124 -2.08 0.01 -4.00
CA ARG A 124 -1.56 -0.46 -5.30
C ARG A 124 -0.69 -1.69 -5.16
N LYS A 125 0.23 -1.70 -4.20
CA LYS A 125 1.10 -2.86 -3.93
C LYS A 125 0.29 -4.10 -3.54
N PHE A 126 -0.73 -3.93 -2.72
CA PHE A 126 -1.63 -5.03 -2.36
C PHE A 126 -2.38 -5.59 -3.57
N VAL A 127 -2.95 -4.73 -4.42
CA VAL A 127 -3.61 -5.17 -5.67
C VAL A 127 -2.65 -5.88 -6.61
N GLU A 128 -1.42 -5.40 -6.72
CA GLU A 128 -0.38 -6.04 -7.52
C GLU A 128 -0.13 -7.48 -7.04
N VAL A 129 0.12 -7.68 -5.74
CA VAL A 129 0.38 -9.01 -5.15
C VAL A 129 -0.84 -9.93 -5.33
N MET A 130 -2.05 -9.45 -5.08
CA MET A 130 -3.27 -10.25 -5.25
C MET A 130 -3.53 -10.59 -6.74
N SER A 131 -3.19 -9.69 -7.66
CA SER A 131 -3.23 -9.97 -9.10
C SER A 131 -2.23 -11.06 -9.50
N GLN A 132 -1.02 -11.04 -8.93
CA GLN A 132 -0.01 -12.08 -9.14
C GLN A 132 -0.48 -13.44 -8.58
N TYR A 133 -1.14 -13.45 -7.41
CA TYR A 133 -1.77 -14.66 -6.88
C TYR A 133 -2.82 -15.21 -7.83
N ASN A 134 -3.75 -14.38 -8.31
CA ASN A 134 -4.77 -14.81 -9.26
C ASN A 134 -4.17 -15.35 -10.57
N LYS A 135 -3.14 -14.69 -11.12
CA LYS A 135 -2.41 -15.17 -12.30
C LYS A 135 -1.75 -16.54 -12.05
N THR A 136 -1.20 -16.74 -10.86
CA THR A 136 -0.59 -18.01 -10.46
C THR A 136 -1.62 -19.13 -10.42
N GLN A 137 -2.79 -18.88 -9.84
CA GLN A 137 -3.92 -19.82 -9.81
C GLN A 137 -4.42 -20.13 -11.24
N VAL A 138 -4.75 -19.12 -12.04
CA VAL A 138 -5.20 -19.31 -13.44
C VAL A 138 -4.17 -20.09 -14.25
N SER A 139 -2.87 -19.81 -14.11
CA SER A 139 -1.82 -20.57 -14.79
C SER A 139 -1.78 -22.03 -14.35
N PHE A 140 -2.04 -22.34 -13.08
CA PHE A 140 -2.09 -23.73 -12.61
C PHE A 140 -3.32 -24.45 -13.15
N ARG A 141 -4.49 -23.80 -13.15
CA ARG A 141 -5.74 -24.32 -13.74
C ARG A 141 -5.54 -24.73 -15.20
N GLU A 142 -5.02 -23.84 -16.04
CA GLU A 142 -4.81 -24.11 -17.46
C GLU A 142 -3.81 -25.25 -17.71
N ARG A 143 -2.74 -25.34 -16.90
CA ARG A 143 -1.80 -26.46 -16.98
C ARG A 143 -2.42 -27.78 -16.54
N SER A 144 -3.24 -27.77 -15.50
CA SER A 144 -3.99 -28.94 -15.04
C SER A 144 -5.01 -29.40 -16.09
N LYS A 145 -5.72 -28.47 -16.73
CA LYS A 145 -6.60 -28.76 -17.88
C LYS A 145 -5.84 -29.44 -19.02
N GLY A 146 -4.69 -28.88 -19.44
CA GLY A 146 -3.86 -29.49 -20.48
C GLY A 146 -3.31 -30.87 -20.12
N ARG A 147 -3.04 -31.14 -18.84
CA ARG A 147 -2.69 -32.50 -18.35
C ARG A 147 -3.88 -33.46 -18.48
N ILE A 148 -5.07 -33.05 -18.05
CA ILE A 148 -6.30 -33.86 -18.17
C ILE A 148 -6.55 -34.22 -19.63
N GLN A 149 -6.46 -33.25 -20.54
CA GLN A 149 -6.61 -33.47 -21.97
C GLN A 149 -5.65 -34.54 -22.49
N ARG A 150 -4.37 -34.44 -22.13
CA ARG A 150 -3.36 -35.42 -22.53
C ARG A 150 -3.62 -36.81 -21.95
N GLN A 151 -4.13 -36.91 -20.72
CA GLN A 151 -4.49 -38.20 -20.13
C GLN A 151 -5.72 -38.81 -20.80
N LEU A 152 -6.70 -38.01 -21.20
CA LEU A 152 -7.86 -38.47 -21.99
C LEU A 152 -7.42 -39.03 -23.35
N GLU A 153 -6.48 -38.36 -24.03
CA GLU A 153 -5.90 -38.87 -25.29
C GLU A 153 -5.21 -40.24 -25.10
N ILE A 154 -4.50 -40.46 -23.98
CA ILE A 154 -3.87 -41.76 -23.65
C ILE A 154 -4.92 -42.85 -23.48
N THR A 155 -6.09 -42.52 -22.92
CA THR A 155 -7.21 -43.46 -22.80
C THR A 155 -7.96 -43.70 -24.12
N GLY A 156 -7.59 -43.01 -25.20
CA GLY A 156 -8.20 -43.13 -26.52
C GLY A 156 -9.40 -42.22 -26.74
N ARG A 157 -9.68 -41.28 -25.82
CA ARG A 157 -10.75 -40.29 -25.96
C ARG A 157 -10.16 -38.96 -26.44
N VAL A 158 -10.49 -38.59 -27.68
CA VAL A 158 -10.15 -37.27 -28.21
C VAL A 158 -11.23 -36.29 -27.76
N THR A 159 -10.83 -35.26 -27.01
CA THR A 159 -11.74 -34.27 -26.43
C THR A 159 -11.33 -32.88 -26.88
N SER A 160 -12.29 -32.12 -27.39
CA SER A 160 -12.06 -30.72 -27.76
C SER A 160 -11.87 -29.84 -26.52
N ASN A 161 -11.29 -28.65 -26.70
CA ASN A 161 -11.09 -27.72 -25.57
C ASN A 161 -12.40 -27.24 -24.93
N GLU A 162 -13.48 -27.16 -25.72
CA GLU A 162 -14.81 -26.74 -25.29
C GLU A 162 -15.50 -27.88 -24.54
N GLU A 163 -15.50 -29.09 -25.11
CA GLU A 163 -16.03 -30.29 -24.45
C GLU A 163 -15.31 -30.55 -23.11
N LEU A 164 -13.99 -30.36 -23.05
CA LEU A 164 -13.25 -30.51 -21.81
C LEU A 164 -13.65 -29.46 -20.76
N GLU A 165 -13.99 -28.25 -21.18
CA GLU A 165 -14.46 -27.21 -20.26
C GLU A 165 -15.82 -27.58 -19.69
N ASP A 166 -16.76 -28.00 -20.53
CA ASP A 166 -18.09 -28.47 -20.10
C ASP A 166 -17.97 -29.64 -19.10
N MET A 167 -17.02 -30.54 -19.33
CA MET A 167 -16.74 -31.65 -18.42
C MET A 167 -16.23 -31.17 -17.05
N LEU A 168 -15.36 -30.16 -17.02
CA LEU A 168 -14.86 -29.56 -15.78
C LEU A 168 -15.96 -28.80 -15.03
N GLU A 169 -16.81 -28.06 -15.75
CA GLU A 169 -17.92 -27.30 -15.17
C GLU A 169 -19.02 -28.20 -14.58
N SER A 170 -19.18 -29.42 -15.11
CA SER A 170 -20.16 -30.39 -14.62
C SER A 170 -19.96 -30.76 -13.14
N GLY A 171 -18.74 -30.61 -12.62
CA GLY A 171 -18.38 -30.94 -11.23
C GLY A 171 -18.50 -32.43 -10.89
N ASN A 172 -18.79 -33.31 -11.85
CA ASN A 172 -18.96 -34.74 -11.63
C ASN A 172 -17.71 -35.51 -12.11
N PRO A 173 -16.86 -36.04 -11.21
CA PRO A 173 -15.66 -36.79 -11.59
C PRO A 173 -15.94 -38.01 -12.48
N SER A 174 -17.16 -38.56 -12.40
CA SER A 174 -17.56 -39.75 -13.16
C SER A 174 -17.59 -39.50 -14.68
N ILE A 175 -17.75 -38.25 -15.12
CA ILE A 175 -17.80 -37.86 -16.54
C ILE A 175 -16.49 -38.19 -17.28
N PHE A 176 -15.39 -38.26 -16.53
CA PHE A 176 -14.08 -38.64 -17.06
C PHE A 176 -13.90 -40.16 -17.13
N THR A 177 -14.80 -40.95 -16.55
CA THR A 177 -14.64 -42.42 -16.42
C THR A 177 -15.74 -43.21 -17.13
N SER A 178 -16.88 -42.59 -17.44
CA SER A 178 -18.10 -43.26 -17.95
C SER A 178 -17.90 -44.02 -19.26
N ASP A 179 -17.06 -43.49 -20.15
CA ASP A 179 -16.91 -43.98 -21.52
C ASP A 179 -15.56 -44.69 -21.75
N ILE A 180 -14.78 -44.90 -20.69
CA ILE A 180 -13.41 -45.44 -20.79
C ILE A 180 -13.35 -46.85 -20.21
N ILE A 181 -13.05 -47.81 -21.08
CA ILE A 181 -12.83 -49.21 -20.70
C ILE A 181 -11.49 -49.32 -19.95
N SER A 182 -11.56 -49.59 -18.64
CA SER A 182 -10.41 -49.62 -17.73
C SER A 182 -9.63 -50.95 -17.77
N ASP A 183 -9.39 -51.50 -18.95
CA ASP A 183 -8.81 -52.84 -19.13
C ASP A 183 -7.28 -52.86 -18.96
N SER A 184 -6.62 -51.71 -19.16
CA SER A 184 -5.16 -51.60 -19.03
C SER A 184 -4.75 -50.88 -17.73
N GLN A 185 -3.61 -51.29 -17.16
CA GLN A 185 -3.00 -50.59 -16.01
C GLN A 185 -2.69 -49.13 -16.34
N VAL A 186 -2.31 -48.84 -17.60
CA VAL A 186 -2.04 -47.49 -18.10
C VAL A 186 -3.32 -46.64 -18.07
N THR A 187 -4.45 -47.18 -18.52
CA THR A 187 -5.75 -46.50 -18.51
C THR A 187 -6.19 -46.18 -17.09
N ARG A 188 -6.06 -47.12 -16.15
CA ARG A 188 -6.38 -46.88 -14.72
C ARG A 188 -5.53 -45.76 -14.12
N GLN A 189 -4.24 -45.73 -14.43
CA GLN A 189 -3.34 -44.68 -13.94
C GLN A 189 -3.71 -43.31 -14.51
N ALA A 190 -4.02 -43.23 -15.82
CA ALA A 190 -4.47 -42.00 -16.46
C ALA A 190 -5.77 -41.47 -15.83
N LEU A 191 -6.75 -42.35 -15.58
CA LEU A 191 -8.00 -41.98 -14.91
C LEU A 191 -7.78 -41.45 -13.48
N ASN A 192 -6.92 -42.10 -12.69
CA ASN A 192 -6.59 -41.63 -11.34
C ASN A 192 -5.94 -40.23 -11.37
N GLU A 193 -5.05 -39.98 -12.32
CA GLU A 193 -4.43 -38.66 -12.50
C GLU A 193 -5.48 -37.61 -12.89
N ILE A 194 -6.39 -37.93 -13.81
CA ILE A 194 -7.48 -37.04 -14.22
C ILE A 194 -8.34 -36.65 -13.01
N VAL A 195 -8.79 -37.61 -12.21
CA VAL A 195 -9.61 -37.36 -11.02
C VAL A 195 -8.87 -36.49 -10.01
N SER A 196 -7.57 -36.76 -9.75
CA SER A 196 -6.77 -35.93 -8.86
C SER A 196 -6.65 -34.49 -9.37
N ARG A 197 -6.41 -34.28 -10.68
CA ARG A 197 -6.27 -32.94 -11.26
C ARG A 197 -7.58 -32.17 -11.29
N HIS A 198 -8.68 -32.85 -11.56
CA HIS A 198 -10.01 -32.24 -11.48
C HIS A 198 -10.29 -31.76 -10.05
N GLN A 199 -9.93 -32.56 -9.04
CA GLN A 199 -10.05 -32.14 -7.64
C GLN A 199 -9.17 -30.93 -7.30
N ASP A 200 -7.96 -30.85 -7.86
CA ASP A 200 -7.07 -29.69 -7.70
C ASP A 200 -7.71 -28.42 -8.31
N ILE A 201 -8.35 -28.54 -9.49
CA ILE A 201 -9.08 -27.44 -10.15
C ILE A 201 -10.27 -26.97 -9.30
N ILE A 202 -11.06 -27.88 -8.74
CA ILE A 202 -12.21 -27.52 -7.88
C ILE A 202 -11.75 -26.71 -6.67
N ARG A 203 -10.67 -27.13 -6.00
CA ARG A 203 -10.12 -26.41 -4.83
C ARG A 203 -9.66 -25.00 -5.21
N LEU A 204 -8.98 -24.89 -6.35
CA LEU A 204 -8.52 -23.63 -6.90
C LEU A 204 -9.68 -22.67 -7.20
N GLU A 205 -10.72 -23.15 -7.87
CA GLU A 205 -11.89 -22.33 -8.20
C GLU A 205 -12.63 -21.86 -6.95
N SER A 206 -12.69 -22.70 -5.90
CA SER A 206 -13.19 -22.27 -4.59
C SER A 206 -12.34 -21.14 -4.01
N SER A 207 -11.01 -21.27 -4.02
CA SER A 207 -10.09 -20.22 -3.52
C SER A 207 -10.28 -18.89 -4.28
N ILE A 208 -10.39 -18.93 -5.61
CA ILE A 208 -10.61 -17.73 -6.43
C ILE A 208 -11.98 -17.11 -6.11
N LYS A 209 -13.04 -17.92 -6.00
CA LYS A 209 -14.40 -17.44 -5.67
C LYS A 209 -14.44 -16.74 -4.31
N GLU A 210 -13.73 -17.27 -3.32
CA GLU A 210 -13.67 -16.65 -1.99
C GLU A 210 -12.95 -15.31 -1.99
N LEU A 211 -11.93 -15.15 -2.84
CA LEU A 211 -11.21 -13.88 -3.01
C LEU A 211 -11.90 -12.90 -3.95
N HIS A 212 -12.91 -13.34 -4.71
CA HIS A 212 -13.65 -12.49 -5.65
C HIS A 212 -14.21 -11.22 -4.96
N THR A 213 -14.81 -11.37 -3.78
CA THR A 213 -15.34 -10.24 -3.01
C THR A 213 -14.24 -9.22 -2.67
N MET A 214 -13.03 -9.70 -2.36
CA MET A 214 -11.88 -8.83 -2.10
C MET A 214 -11.40 -8.14 -3.38
N PHE A 215 -11.37 -8.83 -4.53
CA PHE A 215 -11.01 -8.22 -5.80
C PHE A 215 -11.97 -7.10 -6.22
N MET A 216 -13.27 -7.27 -5.99
CA MET A 216 -14.27 -6.23 -6.26
C MET A 216 -14.05 -4.99 -5.37
N ASP A 217 -13.84 -5.19 -4.07
CA ASP A 217 -13.52 -4.10 -3.13
C ASP A 217 -12.25 -3.35 -3.54
N MET A 218 -11.23 -4.09 -4.00
CA MET A 218 -9.94 -3.52 -4.41
C MET A 218 -10.02 -2.77 -5.74
N ALA A 219 -10.81 -3.26 -6.69
CA ALA A 219 -11.05 -2.56 -7.96
C ALA A 219 -11.66 -1.18 -7.70
N MET A 220 -12.66 -1.10 -6.82
CA MET A 220 -13.27 0.17 -6.40
C MET A 220 -12.29 1.07 -5.66
N LEU A 221 -11.45 0.51 -4.76
CA LEU A 221 -10.45 1.28 -4.03
C LEU A 221 -9.39 1.89 -4.95
N VAL A 222 -8.94 1.18 -5.98
CA VAL A 222 -7.92 1.68 -6.92
C VAL A 222 -8.53 2.67 -7.94
N GLU A 223 -9.74 2.40 -8.43
CA GLU A 223 -10.44 3.28 -9.38
C GLU A 223 -10.70 4.68 -8.78
N ASN A 224 -11.16 4.74 -7.53
CA ASN A 224 -11.40 5.99 -6.83
C ASN A 224 -10.11 6.79 -6.50
N GLN A 225 -8.93 6.17 -6.57
CA GLN A 225 -7.66 6.81 -6.21
C GLN A 225 -7.03 7.62 -7.36
N GLY A 226 -7.46 7.41 -8.61
CA GLY A 226 -6.99 8.17 -9.79
C GLY A 226 -5.46 8.17 -10.02
N ASP A 227 -5.00 9.02 -10.95
CA ASP A 227 -3.58 9.22 -11.30
C ASP A 227 -2.76 10.00 -10.23
N MET A 228 -3.14 9.90 -8.96
CA MET A 228 -2.54 10.71 -7.89
C MET A 228 -1.06 10.37 -7.61
N VAL A 229 -0.53 9.27 -8.17
CA VAL A 229 0.89 8.92 -8.04
C VAL A 229 1.79 9.75 -8.97
N ASN A 230 1.26 10.31 -10.06
CA ASN A 230 2.02 11.27 -10.89
C ASN A 230 2.11 12.68 -10.26
N ASN A 231 1.59 12.88 -9.04
CA ASN A 231 1.67 14.15 -8.32
C ASN A 231 2.98 14.35 -7.55
N ILE A 232 4.12 13.71 -7.87
CA ILE A 232 5.40 14.13 -7.27
C ILE A 232 5.65 15.61 -7.62
N GLU A 233 5.42 16.00 -8.87
CA GLU A 233 5.57 17.37 -9.35
C GLU A 233 4.57 18.32 -8.66
N ASN A 234 3.31 17.91 -8.52
CA ASN A 234 2.27 18.71 -7.87
C ASN A 234 2.51 18.83 -6.34
N ASN A 235 2.98 17.77 -5.70
CA ASN A 235 3.34 17.74 -4.28
C ASN A 235 4.56 18.63 -3.98
N VAL A 236 5.56 18.62 -4.87
CA VAL A 236 6.73 19.51 -4.78
C VAL A 236 6.33 20.96 -5.08
N SER A 237 5.47 21.18 -6.09
CA SER A 237 4.94 22.50 -6.44
C SER A 237 4.18 23.14 -5.28
N ASN A 238 3.26 22.40 -4.65
CA ASN A 238 2.51 22.89 -3.49
C ASN A 238 3.44 23.19 -2.30
N ALA A 239 4.46 22.37 -2.06
CA ALA A 239 5.46 22.65 -1.02
C ALA A 239 6.28 23.92 -1.31
N ALA A 240 6.65 24.14 -2.57
CA ALA A 240 7.34 25.36 -3.00
C ALA A 240 6.46 26.60 -2.80
N GLU A 241 5.15 26.50 -3.07
CA GLU A 241 4.20 27.59 -2.82
C GLU A 241 4.11 27.95 -1.33
N TYR A 242 4.05 26.96 -0.45
CA TYR A 242 4.05 27.17 1.01
C TYR A 242 5.31 27.88 1.50
N ILE A 243 6.48 27.46 1.03
CA ILE A 243 7.75 28.13 1.35
C ILE A 243 7.76 29.57 0.82
N GLY A 244 7.20 29.79 -0.37
CA GLY A 244 7.01 31.12 -0.95
C GLY A 244 6.20 32.05 -0.04
N ARG A 245 5.04 31.58 0.44
CA ARG A 245 4.19 32.35 1.36
C ARG A 245 4.84 32.57 2.72
N ALA A 246 5.48 31.55 3.30
CA ALA A 246 6.21 31.68 4.56
C ALA A 246 7.38 32.69 4.48
N LYS A 247 8.08 32.74 3.35
CA LYS A 247 9.11 33.75 3.07
C LYS A 247 8.53 35.17 3.02
N GLU A 248 7.31 35.32 2.50
CA GLU A 248 6.66 36.63 2.46
C GLU A 248 6.21 37.08 3.86
N GLU A 249 5.61 36.18 4.65
CA GLU A 249 5.18 36.48 6.02
C GLU A 249 6.36 36.78 6.95
N THR A 250 7.48 36.05 6.84
CA THR A 250 8.71 36.39 7.59
C THR A 250 9.27 37.75 7.18
N LYS A 251 9.20 38.11 5.89
CA LYS A 251 9.60 39.45 5.42
C LYS A 251 8.67 40.54 5.96
N LYS A 252 7.36 40.31 6.03
CA LYS A 252 6.39 41.23 6.66
C LYS A 252 6.67 41.37 8.16
N ALA A 253 6.92 40.27 8.86
CA ALA A 253 7.26 40.26 10.29
C ALA A 253 8.51 41.11 10.59
N VAL A 254 9.59 40.95 9.82
CA VAL A 254 10.81 41.79 9.97
C VAL A 254 10.51 43.27 9.70
N ARG A 255 9.67 43.58 8.69
CA ARG A 255 9.25 44.97 8.42
C ARG A 255 8.44 45.55 9.58
N TYR A 256 7.53 44.78 10.18
CA TYR A 256 6.76 45.21 11.35
C TYR A 256 7.66 45.41 12.57
N GLN A 257 8.61 44.51 12.83
CA GLN A 257 9.58 44.66 13.92
C GLN A 257 10.41 45.95 13.75
N LYS A 258 10.92 46.24 12.54
CA LYS A 258 11.67 47.48 12.25
C LYS A 258 10.82 48.74 12.39
N LYS A 259 9.52 48.68 12.06
CA LYS A 259 8.59 49.81 12.28
C LYS A 259 8.29 50.01 13.77
N SER A 260 8.09 48.92 14.52
CA SER A 260 7.85 48.96 15.96
C SER A 260 9.01 49.60 16.72
N ARG A 261 10.25 49.19 16.43
CA ARG A 261 11.46 49.80 17.03
C ARG A 261 11.58 51.31 16.76
N ARG A 262 11.22 51.76 15.54
CA ARG A 262 11.19 53.19 15.20
C ARG A 262 10.12 53.95 15.97
N LYS A 263 8.93 53.37 16.15
CA LYS A 263 7.87 53.98 16.98
C LYS A 263 8.28 54.07 18.45
N LEU A 264 8.95 53.03 18.97
CA LEU A 264 9.48 53.04 20.34
C LEU A 264 10.54 54.14 20.54
N PHE A 265 11.42 54.34 19.57
CA PHE A 265 12.41 55.42 19.60
C PHE A 265 11.76 56.81 19.63
N TRP A 266 10.77 57.05 18.76
CA TRP A 266 10.01 58.30 18.78
C TRP A 266 9.23 58.51 20.09
N LEU A 267 8.64 57.44 20.65
CA LEU A 267 7.96 57.49 21.93
C LEU A 267 8.94 57.86 23.06
N ALA A 268 10.13 57.26 23.08
CA ALA A 268 11.17 57.57 24.06
C ALA A 268 11.61 59.04 24.00
N ILE A 269 11.76 59.61 22.79
CA ILE A 269 12.06 61.04 22.62
C ILE A 269 10.94 61.91 23.16
N CYS A 270 9.67 61.60 22.86
CA CYS A 270 8.53 62.36 23.38
C CYS A 270 8.47 62.34 24.91
N VAL A 271 8.73 61.18 25.54
CA VAL A 271 8.77 61.06 27.01
C VAL A 271 9.93 61.87 27.60
N ALA A 272 11.12 61.82 27.00
CA ALA A 272 12.26 62.60 27.47
C ALA A 272 12.02 64.13 27.38
N LEU A 273 11.39 64.60 26.30
CA LEU A 273 11.02 66.01 26.15
C LEU A 273 9.98 66.44 27.18
N ALA A 274 8.96 65.60 27.44
CA ALA A 274 7.95 65.89 28.45
C ALA A 274 8.57 66.00 29.85
N LEU A 275 9.51 65.11 30.20
CA LEU A 275 10.24 65.18 31.48
C LEU A 275 11.09 66.45 31.59
N LEU A 276 11.78 66.86 30.52
CA LEU A 276 12.54 68.11 30.50
C LEU A 276 11.64 69.33 30.75
N ILE A 277 10.47 69.38 30.11
CA ILE A 277 9.51 70.47 30.33
C ILE A 277 9.04 70.51 31.78
N VAL A 278 8.72 69.35 32.37
CA VAL A 278 8.31 69.27 33.79
C VAL A 278 9.43 69.77 34.72
N ILE A 279 10.68 69.40 34.45
CA ILE A 279 11.84 69.86 35.24
C ILE A 279 12.01 71.39 35.11
N ILE A 280 11.91 71.94 33.89
CA ILE A 280 12.03 73.38 33.66
C ILE A 280 10.94 74.15 34.42
N ILE A 281 9.70 73.68 34.36
CA ILE A 281 8.59 74.28 35.11
C ILE A 281 8.89 74.23 36.62
N ALA A 282 9.31 73.07 37.15
CA ALA A 282 9.66 72.97 38.57
C ALA A 282 10.76 73.98 38.97
N THR A 283 11.81 74.14 38.16
CA THR A 283 12.91 75.10 38.45
C THR A 283 12.56 76.58 38.27
N ILE A 284 11.50 76.90 37.53
CA ILE A 284 11.03 78.29 37.35
C ILE A 284 10.06 78.69 38.48
N PHE A 285 9.36 77.71 39.06
CA PHE A 285 8.35 77.93 40.10
C PHE A 285 8.83 77.66 41.54
N ASP A 286 10.06 77.13 41.72
CA ASP A 286 10.85 77.17 42.97
C ASP A 286 11.74 78.42 43.03
#